data_AF-A0A7L0SCC1-F1
#
_entry.id   AF-A0A7L0SCC1-F1
#
_cell.length_a   1.000
_cell.length_b   1.000
_cell.length_c   1.000
_cell.angle_alpha   90.00
_cell.angle_beta   90.00
_cell.angle_gamma   90.00
#
_symmetry.space_group_name_H-M   'P 1'
#
loop_
_entity.id
_entity.type
_entity.pdbx_description
1 polymer ?
#
loop_
_entity_poly.entity_id
_entity_poly.type
_entity_poly.pdbx_seq_one_letter_code
_entity_poly.pdbx_strand_id
1 'polypeptide(L)'
;KDSPLLLQQIDALQLSIKHLKNENNRLKGAQMKVELASLSPLHVPKVSLPKNRQGEGLATQTLYRKTSQLLETLYQMSANAKVMDMKQTKSARSSSAWLLEQTARLCALKNSIDALRDDTMRETVQQQPGATVATNFGIFPSSSFLKAKREQEEGMACYGRVSFPCAPGQSQAHRLLLTPELLHKLRTHFGS
;
A
#
# COMPACT_ATOMS: atom_id res chain seq x y z
N LYS A 1 17.90 51.40 -36.39
CA LYS A 1 16.84 50.46 -35.97
C LYS A 1 17.30 49.09 -36.45
N ASP A 2 17.66 48.19 -35.54
CA ASP A 2 18.16 46.87 -35.91
C ASP A 2 17.09 46.06 -36.64
N SER A 3 17.52 45.26 -37.62
CA SER A 3 16.61 44.46 -38.45
C SER A 3 15.90 43.41 -37.58
N PRO A 4 14.55 43.36 -37.55
CA PRO A 4 13.80 42.42 -36.72
C PRO A 4 14.10 40.95 -37.06
N LEU A 5 14.47 40.68 -38.32
CA LEU A 5 14.88 39.35 -38.76
C LEU A 5 16.21 38.92 -38.13
N LEU A 6 17.13 39.85 -37.92
CA LEU A 6 18.44 39.57 -37.31
C LEU A 6 18.28 39.21 -35.83
N LEU A 7 17.42 39.93 -35.10
CA LEU A 7 17.11 39.62 -33.70
C LEU A 7 16.50 38.22 -33.56
N GLN A 8 15.55 37.87 -34.44
CA GLN A 8 14.95 36.54 -34.45
C GLN A 8 15.98 35.43 -34.75
N GLN A 9 16.94 35.67 -35.64
CA GLN A 9 18.02 34.72 -35.91
C GLN A 9 18.96 34.56 -34.71
N ILE A 10 19.28 35.65 -34.02
CA ILE A 10 20.08 35.62 -32.79
C ILE A 10 19.37 34.77 -31.74
N ASP A 11 18.07 34.97 -31.53
CA ASP A 11 17.29 34.20 -30.55
C ASP A 11 17.24 32.70 -30.89
N ALA A 12 17.05 32.36 -32.16
CA ALA A 12 17.06 30.96 -32.62
C ALA A 12 18.43 30.28 -32.41
N LEU A 13 19.53 31.00 -32.67
CA LEU A 13 20.89 30.49 -32.46
C LEU A 13 21.20 30.35 -30.97
N GLN A 14 20.78 31.30 -30.14
CA GLN A 14 20.93 31.20 -28.69
C GLN A 14 20.20 29.97 -28.13
N LEU A 15 18.98 29.69 -28.61
CA LEU A 15 18.23 28.48 -28.25
C LEU A 15 18.97 27.20 -28.67
N SER A 16 19.50 27.17 -29.89
CA SER A 16 20.26 26.04 -30.42
C SER A 16 21.54 25.78 -29.63
N ILE A 17 22.28 26.84 -29.27
CA ILE A 17 23.48 26.75 -28.43
C ILE A 17 23.12 26.22 -27.04
N LYS A 18 22.02 26.70 -26.44
CA LYS A 18 21.54 26.21 -25.15
C LYS A 18 21.20 24.71 -25.21
N HIS A 19 20.52 24.27 -26.28
CA HIS A 19 20.23 22.86 -26.50
C HIS A 19 21.52 22.02 -26.61
N LEU A 20 22.46 22.43 -27.47
CA LEU A 20 23.73 21.72 -27.66
C LEU A 20 24.54 21.66 -26.36
N LYS A 21 24.57 22.75 -25.58
CA LYS A 21 25.20 22.79 -24.27
C LYS A 21 24.56 21.79 -23.30
N ASN A 22 23.24 21.70 -23.27
CA ASN A 22 22.52 20.76 -22.41
C ASN A 22 22.81 19.30 -22.81
N GLU A 23 22.81 18.98 -24.10
CA GLU A 23 23.15 17.65 -24.58
C GLU A 23 24.61 17.29 -24.28
N ASN A 24 25.53 18.23 -24.46
CA ASN A 24 26.94 18.02 -24.11
C ASN A 24 27.11 17.77 -22.62
N ASN A 25 26.41 18.53 -21.76
CA ASN A 25 26.41 18.31 -20.31
C ASN A 25 25.80 16.95 -19.93
N ARG A 26 24.71 16.53 -20.59
CA ARG A 26 24.09 15.22 -20.38
C ARG A 26 25.06 14.10 -20.69
N LEU A 27 25.77 14.19 -21.81
CA LEU A 27 26.76 13.19 -22.24
C LEU A 27 27.98 13.16 -21.32
N LYS A 28 28.54 14.33 -20.99
CA LYS A 28 29.68 14.43 -20.05
C LYS A 28 29.33 13.93 -18.65
N GLY A 29 28.11 14.18 -18.18
CA GLY A 29 27.62 13.73 -16.88
C GLY A 29 27.03 12.32 -16.86
N ALA A 30 27.02 11.59 -17.98
CA ALA A 30 26.33 10.31 -18.09
C ALA A 30 26.91 9.26 -17.14
N GLN A 31 28.24 9.12 -17.07
CA GLN A 31 28.89 8.15 -16.19
C GLN A 31 28.60 8.45 -14.71
N MET A 32 28.77 9.70 -14.28
CA MET A 32 28.49 10.13 -12.90
C MET A 32 27.02 9.86 -12.53
N LYS A 33 26.08 10.08 -13.47
CA LYS A 33 24.66 9.80 -13.26
C LYS A 33 24.40 8.30 -13.07
N VAL A 34 25.09 7.43 -13.81
CA VAL A 34 24.96 5.98 -13.68
C VAL A 34 25.54 5.50 -12.34
N GLU A 35 26.72 5.98 -11.96
CA GLU A 35 27.33 5.65 -10.67
C GLU A 35 26.43 6.06 -9.50
N LEU A 36 25.87 7.26 -9.54
CA LEU A 36 24.94 7.72 -8.52
C LEU A 36 23.62 6.92 -8.51
N ALA A 37 23.09 6.57 -9.68
CA ALA A 37 21.87 5.77 -9.81
C ALA A 37 22.05 4.30 -9.42
N SER A 38 23.29 3.80 -9.37
CA SER A 38 23.60 2.44 -8.89
C SER A 38 23.47 2.31 -7.37
N LEU A 39 23.46 3.42 -6.64
CA LEU A 39 23.25 3.45 -5.20
C LEU A 39 21.76 3.28 -4.87
N SER A 40 21.47 2.63 -3.74
CA SER A 40 20.10 2.48 -3.24
C SER A 40 19.50 3.85 -2.87
N PRO A 41 18.28 4.18 -3.34
CA PRO A 41 17.63 5.44 -2.98
C PRO A 41 17.41 5.58 -1.47
N LEU A 42 17.73 6.75 -0.91
CA LEU A 42 17.49 7.06 0.49
C LEU A 42 16.07 7.63 0.64
N HIS A 43 15.18 6.88 1.29
CA HIS A 43 13.85 7.35 1.66
C HIS A 43 13.81 7.67 3.16
N VAL A 44 13.67 8.94 3.51
CA VAL A 44 13.54 9.36 4.91
C VAL A 44 12.11 9.11 5.42
N PRO A 45 11.91 8.32 6.49
CA PRO A 45 10.60 8.15 7.08
C PRO A 45 10.04 9.50 7.56
N LYS A 46 8.75 9.76 7.30
CA LYS A 46 8.08 10.96 7.81
C LYS A 46 7.89 10.81 9.33
N VAL A 47 8.83 11.32 10.10
CA VAL A 47 8.70 11.42 11.56
C VAL A 47 7.79 12.62 11.87
N SER A 48 6.49 12.40 11.96
CA SER A 48 5.55 13.43 12.39
C SER A 48 5.66 13.67 13.90
N LEU A 49 5.80 14.94 14.31
CA LEU A 49 5.59 15.35 15.70
C LEU A 49 4.17 14.94 16.15
N PRO A 50 3.93 14.58 17.42
CA PRO A 50 2.66 14.00 17.91
C PRO A 50 1.38 14.79 17.56
N LYS A 51 1.51 16.08 17.22
CA LYS A 51 0.40 17.01 16.95
C LYS A 51 -0.02 17.11 15.48
N ASN A 52 0.70 16.50 14.54
CA ASN A 52 0.41 16.63 13.10
C ASN A 52 0.11 15.28 12.43
N ARG A 53 -1.06 14.71 12.75
CA ARG A 53 -1.67 13.58 12.00
C ARG A 53 -2.57 14.07 10.85
N GLN A 54 -2.29 15.24 10.26
CA GLN A 54 -3.12 15.80 9.18
C GLN A 54 -2.70 15.36 7.77
N GLY A 55 -1.76 14.42 7.64
CA GLY A 55 -1.23 13.98 6.34
C GLY A 55 -2.00 12.85 5.66
N GLU A 56 -3.02 12.27 6.29
CA GLU A 56 -3.87 11.25 5.69
C GLU A 56 -4.93 11.90 4.80
N GLY A 57 -5.09 11.41 3.57
CA GLY A 57 -6.08 11.94 2.63
C GLY A 57 -7.49 11.94 3.22
N LEU A 58 -8.30 12.94 2.86
CA LEU A 58 -9.69 13.09 3.34
C LEU A 58 -10.54 11.81 3.10
N ALA A 59 -10.25 11.09 2.02
CA ALA A 59 -10.87 9.79 1.71
C ALA A 59 -10.49 8.72 2.74
N THR A 60 -9.19 8.55 3.03
CA THR A 60 -8.68 7.63 4.06
C THR A 60 -9.29 7.93 5.44
N GLN A 61 -9.39 9.21 5.83
CA GLN A 61 -9.98 9.59 7.11
C GLN A 61 -11.49 9.28 7.18
N THR A 62 -12.21 9.49 6.08
CA THR A 62 -13.64 9.15 5.99
C THR A 62 -13.86 7.65 6.09
N LEU A 63 -13.05 6.85 5.41
CA LEU A 63 -13.08 5.39 5.51
C LEU A 63 -12.76 4.94 6.94
N TYR A 64 -11.73 5.50 7.56
CA TYR A 64 -11.38 5.20 8.95
C TYR A 64 -12.55 5.46 9.91
N ARG A 65 -13.20 6.63 9.81
CA ARG A 65 -14.40 6.95 10.60
C ARG A 65 -15.53 5.95 10.40
N LYS A 66 -15.82 5.59 9.14
CA LYS A 66 -16.84 4.57 8.82
C LYS A 66 -16.48 3.21 9.43
N THR A 67 -15.22 2.79 9.33
CA THR A 67 -14.72 1.55 9.93
C THR A 67 -14.93 1.55 11.44
N SER A 68 -14.52 2.62 12.14
CA SER A 68 -14.70 2.72 13.60
C SER A 68 -16.17 2.68 14.00
N GLN A 69 -17.05 3.37 13.28
CA GLN A 69 -18.50 3.37 13.57
C GLN A 69 -19.13 1.98 13.37
N LEU A 70 -18.79 1.28 12.28
CA LEU A 70 -19.29 -0.07 12.03
C LEU A 70 -18.75 -1.06 13.05
N LEU A 71 -17.48 -0.94 13.43
CA LEU A 71 -16.86 -1.78 14.45
C LEU A 71 -17.55 -1.61 15.80
N GLU A 72 -17.81 -0.37 16.22
CA GLU A 72 -18.55 -0.06 17.45
C GLU A 72 -19.98 -0.66 17.42
N THR A 73 -20.67 -0.49 16.29
CA THR A 73 -22.01 -1.06 16.11
C THR A 73 -21.98 -2.58 16.20
N LEU A 74 -20.96 -3.22 15.61
CA LEU A 74 -20.78 -4.67 15.62
C LEU A 74 -20.48 -5.17 17.04
N TYR A 75 -19.61 -4.48 17.79
CA TYR A 75 -19.37 -4.80 19.20
C TYR A 75 -20.62 -4.68 20.05
N GLN A 76 -21.39 -3.60 19.88
CA GLN A 76 -22.65 -3.43 20.60
C GLN A 76 -23.65 -4.54 20.27
N MET A 77 -23.73 -4.96 19.00
CA MET A 77 -24.62 -6.07 18.61
C MET A 77 -24.14 -7.43 19.12
N SER A 78 -22.83 -7.70 19.11
CA SER A 78 -22.27 -8.96 19.62
C SER A 78 -22.40 -9.07 21.14
N ALA A 79 -22.24 -7.96 21.86
CA ALA A 79 -22.34 -7.93 23.32
C ALA A 79 -23.80 -7.98 23.82
N ASN A 80 -24.76 -7.50 23.02
CA ASN A 80 -26.17 -7.40 23.41
C ASN A 80 -27.08 -8.35 22.62
N ALA A 81 -26.59 -9.55 22.28
CA ALA A 81 -27.40 -10.58 21.64
C ALA A 81 -28.52 -11.04 22.60
N LYS A 82 -29.74 -10.53 22.40
CA LYS A 82 -30.91 -10.89 23.23
C LYS A 82 -31.63 -12.09 22.62
N VAL A 83 -31.93 -13.08 23.43
CA VAL A 83 -32.87 -14.16 23.06
C VAL A 83 -34.28 -13.67 23.33
N MET A 84 -35.21 -13.83 22.37
CA MET A 84 -36.61 -13.47 22.61
C MET A 84 -37.26 -14.40 23.62
N ASP A 85 -38.06 -13.82 24.52
CA ASP A 85 -38.95 -14.58 25.38
C ASP A 85 -40.22 -14.99 24.61
N MET A 86 -40.36 -16.30 24.36
CA MET A 86 -41.52 -16.87 23.65
C MET A 86 -42.80 -16.88 24.50
N LYS A 87 -42.73 -16.56 25.79
CA LYS A 87 -43.87 -16.63 26.71
C LYS A 87 -44.74 -15.36 26.72
N GLN A 88 -44.31 -14.27 26.09
CA GLN A 88 -45.06 -13.02 26.09
C GLN A 88 -46.02 -12.90 24.90
N THR A 89 -47.27 -13.31 25.11
CA THR A 89 -48.41 -13.11 24.20
C THR A 89 -48.90 -11.65 24.10
N LYS A 90 -48.28 -10.70 24.82
CA LYS A 90 -48.69 -9.28 24.87
C LYS A 90 -47.89 -8.35 23.95
N SER A 91 -46.86 -8.84 23.27
CA SER A 91 -46.04 -8.03 22.36
C SER A 91 -46.58 -8.12 20.93
N ALA A 92 -46.84 -6.99 20.29
CA ALA A 92 -47.43 -6.89 18.95
C ALA A 92 -46.57 -7.47 17.81
N ARG A 93 -45.39 -8.03 18.10
CA ARG A 93 -44.46 -8.60 17.12
C ARG A 93 -44.43 -10.13 17.27
N SER A 94 -44.77 -10.84 16.20
CA SER A 94 -44.56 -12.29 16.09
C SER A 94 -43.07 -12.63 16.28
N SER A 95 -42.76 -13.75 16.94
CA SER A 95 -41.39 -14.26 17.12
C SER A 95 -40.65 -14.39 15.77
N SER A 96 -41.37 -14.78 14.71
CA SER A 96 -40.83 -14.85 13.35
C SER A 96 -40.47 -13.48 12.79
N ALA A 97 -41.28 -12.45 13.04
CA ALA A 97 -41.04 -11.09 12.58
C ALA A 97 -39.84 -10.45 13.29
N TRP A 98 -39.66 -10.72 14.59
CA TRP A 98 -38.49 -10.24 15.32
C TRP A 98 -37.19 -10.90 14.85
N LEU A 99 -37.19 -12.21 14.64
CA LEU A 99 -36.04 -12.93 14.09
C LEU A 99 -35.69 -12.40 12.70
N LEU A 100 -36.69 -12.21 11.84
CA LEU A 100 -36.52 -11.64 10.51
C LEU A 100 -35.89 -10.24 10.56
N GLU A 101 -36.32 -9.40 11.49
CA GLU A 101 -35.73 -8.06 11.68
C GLU A 101 -34.27 -8.11 12.15
N GLN A 102 -33.93 -9.01 13.08
CA GLN A 102 -32.53 -9.18 13.51
C GLN A 102 -31.67 -9.70 12.35
N THR A 103 -32.16 -10.66 11.58
CA THR A 103 -31.46 -11.18 10.39
C THR A 103 -31.31 -10.10 9.32
N ALA A 104 -32.35 -9.29 9.07
CA ALA A 104 -32.29 -8.18 8.13
C ALA A 104 -31.26 -7.12 8.57
N ARG A 105 -31.19 -6.82 9.87
CA ARG A 105 -30.20 -5.90 10.45
C ARG A 105 -28.78 -6.44 10.29
N LEU A 106 -28.55 -7.73 10.55
CA LEU A 106 -27.25 -8.39 10.33
C LEU A 106 -26.86 -8.39 8.85
N CYS A 107 -27.82 -8.64 7.95
CA CYS A 107 -27.59 -8.62 6.51
C CYS A 107 -27.21 -7.22 6.02
N ALA A 108 -27.92 -6.18 6.47
CA ALA A 108 -27.60 -4.79 6.16
C ALA A 108 -26.19 -4.39 6.65
N LEU A 109 -25.82 -4.85 7.85
CA LEU A 109 -24.48 -4.62 8.40
C LEU A 109 -23.40 -5.31 7.57
N LYS A 110 -23.60 -6.59 7.21
CA LYS A 110 -22.70 -7.34 6.32
C LYS A 110 -22.50 -6.62 5.00
N ASN A 111 -23.58 -6.22 4.33
CA ASN A 111 -23.51 -5.52 3.04
C ASN A 111 -22.75 -4.18 3.17
N SER A 112 -22.91 -3.48 4.29
CA SER A 112 -22.18 -2.24 4.56
C SER A 112 -20.67 -2.48 4.76
N ILE A 113 -20.30 -3.59 5.43
CA ILE A 113 -18.90 -4.00 5.62
C ILE A 113 -18.28 -4.41 4.27
N ASP A 114 -19.01 -5.18 3.46
CA ASP A 114 -18.56 -5.61 2.13
C ASP A 114 -18.29 -4.38 1.23
N ALA A 115 -19.21 -3.41 1.18
CA ALA A 115 -19.01 -2.16 0.46
C ALA A 115 -17.81 -1.35 0.99
N LEU A 116 -17.65 -1.27 2.31
CA LEU A 116 -16.52 -0.56 2.92
C LEU A 116 -15.17 -1.24 2.62
N ARG A 117 -15.15 -2.58 2.57
CA ARG A 117 -13.97 -3.36 2.17
C ARG A 117 -13.56 -3.03 0.74
N ASP A 118 -14.53 -2.97 -0.17
CA ASP A 118 -14.27 -2.62 -1.57
C ASP A 118 -13.78 -1.18 -1.71
N ASP A 119 -14.39 -0.24 -0.99
CA ASP A 119 -13.96 1.16 -0.97
C ASP A 119 -12.53 1.31 -0.42
N THR A 120 -12.20 0.59 0.65
CA THR A 120 -10.86 0.56 1.25
C THR A 120 -9.84 -0.06 0.30
N MET A 121 -10.20 -1.14 -0.40
CA MET A 121 -9.34 -1.73 -1.42
C MET A 121 -9.04 -0.73 -2.54
N ARG A 122 -10.05 -0.02 -3.05
CA ARG A 122 -9.85 0.99 -4.10
C ARG A 122 -8.95 2.13 -3.63
N GLU A 123 -9.19 2.66 -2.44
CA GLU A 123 -8.36 3.73 -1.86
C GLU A 123 -6.90 3.27 -1.67
N THR A 124 -6.68 2.09 -1.10
CA THR A 124 -5.32 1.57 -0.87
C THR A 124 -4.54 1.34 -2.18
N VAL A 125 -5.20 0.87 -3.23
CA VAL A 125 -4.61 0.74 -4.57
C VAL A 125 -4.28 2.11 -5.16
N GLN A 126 -5.10 3.12 -4.92
CA GLN A 126 -4.90 4.47 -5.46
C GLN A 126 -3.74 5.21 -4.79
N GLN A 127 -3.51 4.97 -3.49
CA GLN A 127 -2.41 5.55 -2.71
C GLN A 127 -1.04 4.95 -3.06
N GLN A 128 -0.99 3.73 -3.59
CA GLN A 128 0.25 3.00 -3.85
C GLN A 128 0.68 3.16 -5.33
N PRO A 129 1.81 3.84 -5.62
CA PRO A 129 2.29 3.97 -6.99
C PRO A 129 2.53 2.60 -7.65
N GLY A 130 2.02 2.41 -8.87
CA GLY A 130 2.16 1.15 -9.62
C GLY A 130 1.27 -0.01 -9.15
N ALA A 131 0.40 0.21 -8.16
CA ALA A 131 -0.54 -0.83 -7.71
C ALA A 131 -1.77 -1.00 -8.62
N THR A 132 -2.01 -0.08 -9.55
CA THR A 132 -3.18 -0.10 -10.44
C THR A 132 -2.82 -0.39 -11.90
N VAL A 133 -3.76 -1.00 -12.63
CA VAL A 133 -3.67 -1.20 -14.08
C VAL A 133 -4.26 0.02 -14.80
N ALA A 134 -3.62 0.47 -15.88
CA ALA A 134 -4.13 1.57 -16.69
C ALA A 134 -5.42 1.14 -17.42
N THR A 135 -6.57 1.65 -16.99
CA THR A 135 -7.87 1.37 -17.60
C THR A 135 -8.75 2.62 -17.59
N ASN A 136 -9.72 2.70 -18.51
CA ASN A 136 -10.63 3.84 -18.63
C ASN A 136 -11.92 3.69 -17.81
N PHE A 137 -12.17 2.50 -17.25
CA PHE A 137 -13.46 2.15 -16.63
C PHE A 137 -13.44 2.24 -15.10
N GLY A 138 -12.27 2.30 -14.48
CA GLY A 138 -12.18 2.38 -13.03
C GLY A 138 -10.80 2.04 -12.49
N ILE A 139 -10.73 1.89 -11.16
CA ILE A 139 -9.52 1.54 -10.42
C ILE A 139 -9.51 0.03 -10.22
N PHE A 140 -8.56 -0.64 -10.85
CA PHE A 140 -8.36 -2.08 -10.69
C PHE A 140 -6.96 -2.36 -10.15
N PRO A 141 -6.82 -3.26 -9.16
CA PRO A 141 -5.53 -3.66 -8.64
C PRO A 141 -4.74 -4.47 -9.67
N SER A 142 -3.42 -4.29 -9.69
CA SER A 142 -2.52 -5.11 -10.50
C SER A 142 -2.34 -6.50 -9.89
N SER A 143 -2.07 -7.50 -10.73
CA SER A 143 -1.83 -8.87 -10.26
C SER A 143 -0.65 -8.94 -9.28
N SER A 144 0.44 -8.20 -9.56
CA SER A 144 1.61 -8.13 -8.69
C SER A 144 1.28 -7.53 -7.32
N PHE A 145 0.42 -6.51 -7.27
CA PHE A 145 -0.03 -5.93 -6.00
C PHE A 145 -0.82 -6.94 -5.17
N LEU A 146 -1.77 -7.67 -5.78
CA LEU A 146 -2.56 -8.68 -5.07
C LEU A 146 -1.70 -9.84 -4.55
N LYS A 147 -0.70 -10.27 -5.33
CA LYS A 147 0.26 -11.30 -4.91
C LYS A 147 1.10 -10.82 -3.72
N ALA A 148 1.66 -9.62 -3.81
CA ALA A 148 2.44 -9.03 -2.72
C ALA A 148 1.62 -8.84 -1.44
N LYS A 149 0.34 -8.45 -1.56
CA LYS A 149 -0.58 -8.36 -0.42
C LYS A 149 -0.86 -9.70 0.24
N ARG A 150 -1.04 -10.75 -0.56
CA ARG A 150 -1.19 -12.12 -0.04
C ARG A 150 0.07 -12.58 0.70
N GLU A 151 1.25 -12.37 0.11
CA GLU A 151 2.53 -12.71 0.75
C GLU A 151 2.72 -11.93 2.08
N GLN A 152 2.23 -10.70 2.14
CA GLN A 152 2.23 -9.90 3.37
C GLN A 152 1.32 -10.50 4.46
N GLU A 153 0.16 -11.06 4.09
CA GLU A 153 -0.79 -11.70 5.02
C GLU A 153 -0.31 -13.08 5.47
N GLU A 154 0.23 -13.89 4.56
CA GLU A 154 0.77 -15.23 4.84
C GLU A 154 2.09 -15.17 5.62
N GLY A 155 2.79 -14.03 5.56
CA GLY A 155 4.06 -13.82 6.23
C GLY A 155 5.24 -14.43 5.47
N MET A 156 6.46 -14.19 5.98
CA MET A 156 7.69 -14.61 5.30
C MET A 156 7.89 -16.13 5.41
N ALA A 157 7.84 -16.82 4.27
CA ALA A 157 8.16 -18.25 4.18
C ALA A 157 9.66 -18.50 4.40
N CYS A 158 9.99 -19.60 5.09
CA CYS A 158 11.38 -20.03 5.25
C CYS A 158 11.92 -20.56 3.92
N TYR A 159 12.89 -19.87 3.34
CA TYR A 159 13.50 -20.25 2.07
C TYR A 159 14.56 -21.35 2.20
N GLY A 160 15.20 -21.48 3.37
CA GLY A 160 16.24 -22.48 3.58
C GLY A 160 16.92 -22.39 4.95
N ARG A 161 17.89 -23.28 5.18
CA ARG A 161 18.67 -23.35 6.42
C ARG A 161 20.16 -23.48 6.09
N VAL A 162 20.98 -22.65 6.73
CA VAL A 162 22.44 -22.77 6.70
C VAL A 162 22.90 -23.12 8.11
N SER A 163 23.75 -24.13 8.21
CA SER A 163 24.31 -24.59 9.48
C SER A 163 25.80 -24.28 9.52
N PHE A 164 26.28 -23.82 10.68
CA PHE A 164 27.69 -23.58 10.94
C PHE A 164 28.18 -24.58 11.99
N PRO A 165 29.44 -25.05 11.92
CA PRO A 165 30.02 -25.86 12.98
C PRO A 165 30.04 -25.07 14.29
N CYS A 166 29.53 -25.64 15.37
CA CYS A 166 29.54 -25.03 16.70
C CYS A 166 29.91 -26.08 17.77
N ALA A 167 30.48 -25.62 18.88
CA ALA A 167 30.77 -26.50 20.01
C ALA A 167 29.49 -27.10 20.61
N PRO A 168 29.55 -28.29 21.24
CA PRO A 168 28.41 -28.90 21.89
C PRO A 168 27.77 -27.95 22.91
N GLY A 169 26.45 -27.79 22.87
CA GLY A 169 25.70 -26.91 23.78
C GLY A 169 25.61 -25.44 23.37
N GLN A 170 26.27 -25.02 22.28
CA GLN A 170 26.24 -23.63 21.78
C GLN A 170 25.39 -23.44 20.52
N SER A 171 24.51 -24.38 20.19
CA SER A 171 23.67 -24.27 18.99
C SER A 171 22.63 -23.16 19.17
N GLN A 172 22.69 -22.13 18.33
CA GLN A 172 21.71 -21.05 18.29
C GLN A 172 21.05 -20.96 16.92
N ALA A 173 19.72 -20.98 16.90
CA ALA A 173 18.94 -20.77 15.70
C ALA A 173 18.64 -19.27 15.51
N HIS A 174 19.02 -18.73 14.36
CA HIS A 174 18.74 -17.35 13.98
C HIS A 174 17.80 -17.31 12.78
N ARG A 175 16.78 -16.46 12.83
CA ARG A 175 15.92 -16.15 11.69
C ARG A 175 16.46 -14.89 11.01
N LEU A 176 16.99 -15.05 9.81
CA LEU A 176 17.55 -13.96 9.02
C LEU A 176 16.58 -13.58 7.90
N LEU A 177 16.35 -12.28 7.74
CA LEU A 177 15.57 -11.73 6.63
C LEU A 177 16.54 -11.16 5.61
N LEU A 178 16.55 -11.74 4.42
CA LEU A 178 17.44 -11.36 3.33
C LEU A 178 16.62 -10.89 2.14
N THR A 179 17.06 -9.81 1.50
CA THR A 179 16.53 -9.43 0.19
C THR A 179 17.08 -10.38 -0.88
N PRO A 180 16.41 -10.52 -2.04
CA PRO A 180 16.88 -11.37 -3.13
C PRO A 180 18.33 -11.09 -3.55
N GLU A 181 18.76 -9.82 -3.52
CA GLU A 181 20.12 -9.40 -3.89
C GLU A 181 21.15 -9.89 -2.87
N LEU A 182 20.84 -9.78 -1.57
CA LEU A 182 21.72 -10.28 -0.51
C LEU A 182 21.79 -11.81 -0.52
N LEU A 183 20.67 -12.48 -0.79
CA LEU A 183 20.64 -13.93 -0.93
C LEU A 183 21.49 -14.41 -2.11
N HIS A 184 21.43 -13.69 -3.25
CA HIS A 184 22.28 -13.99 -4.40
C HIS A 184 23.78 -13.82 -4.05
N LYS A 185 24.16 -12.72 -3.39
CA LYS A 185 25.54 -12.49 -2.93
C LYS A 185 26.02 -13.57 -1.95
N LEU A 186 25.16 -13.98 -1.02
CA LEU A 186 25.45 -15.07 -0.09
C LEU A 186 25.73 -16.37 -0.86
N ARG A 187 24.85 -16.70 -1.82
CA ARG A 187 25.01 -17.88 -2.67
C ARG A 187 26.30 -17.84 -3.48
N THR A 188 26.67 -16.70 -4.07
CA THR A 188 27.93 -16.59 -4.81
C THR A 188 29.16 -16.74 -3.92
N HIS A 189 29.07 -16.32 -2.66
CA HIS A 189 30.19 -16.40 -1.71
C HIS A 189 30.39 -17.81 -1.15
N PHE A 190 29.31 -18.59 -0.98
CA PHE A 190 29.35 -19.95 -0.43
C PHE A 190 29.23 -21.06 -1.49
N GLY A 191 28.96 -20.70 -2.73
CA GLY A 191 28.70 -21.62 -3.85
C GLY A 191 29.86 -21.79 -4.83
N SER A 192 31.09 -21.45 -4.43
CA SER A 192 32.32 -21.78 -5.17
C SER A 192 32.99 -23.03 -4.65
#